data_AF-A0A139P7Y5-F1
#
_entry.id   AF-A0A139P7Y5-F1
#
_cell.length_a   1.000
_cell.length_b   1.000
_cell.length_c   1.000
_cell.angle_alpha   90.00
_cell.angle_beta   90.00
_cell.angle_gamma   90.00
#
_symmetry.space_group_name_H-M   'P 1'
#
loop_
_entity.id
_entity.type
_entity.pdbx_description
1 polymer ?
#
loop_
_entity_poly.entity_id
_entity_poly.type
_entity_poly.pdbx_seq_one_letter_code
_entity_poly.pdbx_strand_id
1 'polypeptide(L)'
;MAYGEQTDYFDDANCIGWVRSGAEHQSPIAVLISNNQENSKSMFVGQEWADQTFVDLLENHPAQVAIDADGYGEFPVAAGSVSVWAAK
;
A
#
# COMPACT_ATOMS: atom_id res chain seq x y z
N MET A 1 -10.11 -9.48 -4.25
CA MET A 1 -8.97 -8.63 -3.85
C MET A 1 -8.36 -9.21 -2.58
N ALA A 2 -7.13 -8.81 -2.24
CA ALA A 2 -6.42 -9.32 -1.05
C ALA A 2 -6.10 -10.83 -1.09
N TYR A 3 -5.55 -11.29 -2.21
CA TYR A 3 -5.07 -12.67 -2.36
C TYR A 3 -3.54 -12.72 -2.28
N GLY A 4 -2.98 -13.92 -2.26
CA GLY A 4 -1.53 -14.11 -2.18
C GLY A 4 -0.96 -14.02 -0.77
N GLU A 5 0.37 -14.10 -0.72
CA GLU A 5 1.17 -13.99 0.50
C GLU A 5 1.02 -12.61 1.12
N GLN A 6 1.16 -12.55 2.44
CA GLN A 6 1.17 -11.29 3.18
C GLN A 6 2.60 -10.96 3.61
N THR A 7 3.03 -9.72 3.34
CA THR A 7 4.27 -9.17 3.89
C THR A 7 3.93 -8.04 4.85
N ASP A 8 4.32 -8.18 6.10
CA ASP A 8 4.02 -7.24 7.18
C ASP A 8 5.15 -6.24 7.40
N TYR A 9 4.78 -4.98 7.65
CA TYR A 9 5.67 -3.87 7.92
C TYR A 9 5.27 -3.23 9.27
N PHE A 10 5.55 -3.94 10.36
CA PHE A 10 5.19 -3.55 11.74
C PHE A 10 6.41 -3.03 12.51
N ASP A 11 7.10 -2.06 11.93
CA ASP A 11 8.34 -1.47 12.45
C ASP A 11 8.13 -0.09 13.12
N ASP A 12 6.94 0.50 13.02
CA ASP A 12 6.54 1.73 13.73
C ASP A 12 5.29 1.48 14.58
N ALA A 13 5.35 1.90 15.86
CA ALA A 13 4.27 1.76 16.81
C ALA A 13 3.01 2.58 16.46
N ASN A 14 3.14 3.61 15.63
CA ASN A 14 2.05 4.48 15.23
C ASN A 14 1.64 4.33 13.75
N CYS A 15 2.41 3.59 12.96
CA CYS A 15 2.12 3.36 11.54
C CYS A 15 2.51 1.94 11.13
N ILE A 16 1.49 1.11 10.91
CA ILE A 16 1.68 -0.25 10.41
C ILE A 16 1.19 -0.34 8.98
N GLY A 17 1.80 -1.24 8.21
CA GLY A 17 1.30 -1.59 6.88
C GLY A 17 1.53 -3.05 6.56
N TRP A 18 0.80 -3.55 5.57
CA TRP A 18 1.03 -4.86 4.99
C TRP A 18 0.63 -4.90 3.52
N VAL A 19 1.28 -5.76 2.78
CA VAL A 19 0.96 -6.03 1.37
C VAL A 19 0.41 -7.43 1.25
N ARG A 20 -0.68 -7.57 0.49
CA ARG A 20 -1.11 -8.86 -0.05
C ARG A 20 -0.67 -8.91 -1.51
N SER A 21 0.19 -9.87 -1.86
CA SER A 21 0.91 -9.91 -3.14
C SER A 21 0.02 -10.11 -4.38
N GLY A 22 -1.25 -10.44 -4.20
CA GLY A 22 -2.10 -10.88 -5.30
C GLY A 22 -1.81 -12.32 -5.71
N ALA A 23 -2.47 -12.78 -6.76
CA ALA A 23 -2.33 -14.12 -7.32
C ALA A 23 -2.50 -14.06 -8.83
N GLU A 24 -2.55 -15.21 -9.50
CA GLU A 24 -2.83 -15.25 -10.94
C GLU A 24 -4.14 -14.49 -11.26
N HIS A 25 -4.06 -13.49 -12.14
CA HIS A 25 -5.16 -12.58 -12.49
C HIS A 25 -5.70 -11.70 -11.36
N GLN A 26 -4.97 -11.51 -10.26
CA GLN A 26 -5.43 -10.77 -9.09
C GLN A 26 -4.35 -9.78 -8.62
N SER A 27 -4.68 -8.49 -8.60
CA SER A 27 -3.76 -7.42 -8.20
C SER A 27 -3.40 -7.47 -6.70
N PRO A 28 -2.19 -6.99 -6.34
CA PRO A 28 -1.80 -6.80 -4.97
C PRO A 28 -2.58 -5.62 -4.37
N ILE A 29 -2.63 -5.61 -3.05
CA ILE A 29 -3.08 -4.46 -2.28
C ILE A 29 -2.06 -4.12 -1.22
N ALA A 30 -1.89 -2.83 -0.96
CA ALA A 30 -1.10 -2.29 0.13
C ALA A 30 -2.06 -1.62 1.13
N VAL A 31 -1.98 -1.98 2.41
CA VAL A 31 -2.84 -1.40 3.45
C VAL A 31 -1.95 -0.72 4.48
N LEU A 32 -2.35 0.46 4.92
CA LEU A 32 -1.68 1.21 5.97
C LEU A 32 -2.69 1.71 6.99
N ILE A 33 -2.26 1.74 8.24
CA ILE A 33 -3.02 2.31 9.35
C ILE A 33 -2.08 3.22 10.13
N SER A 34 -2.48 4.48 10.31
CA SER A 34 -1.86 5.37 11.30
C SER A 34 -2.83 5.65 12.43
N ASN A 35 -2.33 5.56 13.67
CA ASN A 35 -3.12 5.89 14.87
C ASN A 35 -2.79 7.28 15.44
N ASN A 36 -1.89 8.04 14.81
CA ASN A 36 -1.41 9.33 15.28
C ASN A 36 -1.39 10.35 14.14
N GLN A 37 -0.21 10.73 13.65
CA GLN A 37 -0.05 11.73 12.59
C GLN A 37 -0.13 11.08 11.21
N GLU A 38 -0.26 11.90 10.16
CA GLU A 38 -0.04 11.43 8.79
C GLU A 38 1.34 10.78 8.70
N ASN A 39 1.42 9.67 7.98
CA ASN A 39 2.65 8.91 7.83
C ASN A 39 2.68 8.23 6.46
N SER A 40 3.81 7.67 6.09
CA SER A 40 3.97 6.91 4.85
C SER A 40 4.88 5.70 5.05
N LYS A 41 4.77 4.75 4.14
CA LYS A 41 5.61 3.56 4.16
C LYS A 41 5.97 3.09 2.76
N SER A 42 7.27 2.90 2.54
CA SER A 42 7.79 2.17 1.39
C SER A 42 7.45 0.69 1.55
N MET A 43 6.68 0.14 0.62
CA MET A 43 6.31 -1.28 0.63
C MET A 43 6.42 -1.89 -0.77
N PHE A 44 6.93 -3.12 -0.82
CA PHE A 44 7.03 -3.91 -2.04
C PHE A 44 5.68 -4.51 -2.43
N VAL A 45 5.23 -4.25 -3.66
CA VAL A 45 3.99 -4.80 -4.24
C VAL A 45 4.23 -5.75 -5.41
N GLY A 46 5.49 -5.89 -5.87
CA GLY A 46 5.86 -6.75 -6.99
C GLY A 46 6.46 -5.95 -8.15
N GLN A 47 7.54 -6.46 -8.74
CA GLN A 47 8.19 -5.83 -9.91
C GLN A 47 7.27 -5.80 -11.14
N GLU A 48 6.33 -6.73 -11.23
CA GLU A 48 5.32 -6.77 -12.29
C GLU A 48 4.34 -5.59 -12.25
N TRP A 49 4.32 -4.85 -11.13
CA TRP A 49 3.51 -3.64 -10.95
C TRP A 49 4.32 -2.35 -11.13
N ALA A 50 5.59 -2.43 -11.55
CA ALA A 50 6.38 -1.26 -11.91
C ALA A 50 5.66 -0.35 -12.92
N ASP A 51 5.85 0.96 -12.77
CA ASP A 51 5.21 2.03 -13.56
C ASP A 51 3.67 2.12 -13.41
N GLN A 52 3.04 1.26 -12.62
CA GLN A 52 1.61 1.35 -12.33
C GLN A 52 1.33 2.41 -11.27
N THR A 53 0.09 2.90 -11.27
CA THR A 53 -0.39 3.88 -10.31
C THR A 53 -1.46 3.27 -9.42
N PHE A 54 -1.26 3.41 -8.11
CA PHE A 54 -2.17 2.94 -7.07
C PHE A 54 -2.98 4.11 -6.51
N VAL A 55 -4.24 3.83 -6.16
CA VAL A 55 -5.19 4.78 -5.56
C VAL A 55 -5.75 4.21 -4.26
N ASP A 56 -6.09 5.10 -3.33
CA ASP A 56 -6.77 4.70 -2.09
C ASP A 56 -8.24 4.39 -2.37
N LEU A 57 -8.60 3.12 -2.26
CA LEU A 57 -9.96 2.62 -2.49
C LEU A 57 -10.97 3.06 -1.43
N LEU A 58 -10.49 3.53 -0.27
CA LEU A 58 -11.34 4.08 0.77
C LEU A 58 -11.54 5.59 0.63
N GLU A 59 -10.85 6.23 -0.33
CA GLU A 59 -10.89 7.67 -0.58
C GLU A 59 -10.48 8.53 0.65
N ASN A 60 -9.77 7.93 1.62
CA ASN A 60 -9.29 8.64 2.81
C ASN A 60 -8.05 9.49 2.50
N HIS A 61 -7.30 9.14 1.45
CA HIS A 61 -6.15 9.90 0.99
C HIS A 61 -6.23 10.20 -0.53
N PRO A 62 -6.06 11.47 -0.97
CA PRO A 62 -6.27 11.87 -2.36
C PRO A 62 -5.07 11.60 -3.30
N ALA A 63 -3.95 11.14 -2.76
CA ALA A 63 -2.73 10.91 -3.54
C ALA A 63 -2.88 9.74 -4.52
N GLN A 64 -1.96 9.73 -5.49
CA GLN A 64 -1.73 8.61 -6.39
C GLN A 64 -0.28 8.15 -6.15
N VAL A 65 -0.09 6.85 -5.95
CA VAL A 65 1.23 6.27 -5.65
C VAL A 65 1.75 5.58 -6.90
N ALA A 66 2.86 6.06 -7.44
CA ALA A 66 3.55 5.39 -8.53
C ALA A 66 4.45 4.28 -7.97
N ILE A 67 4.44 3.11 -8.59
CA ILE A 67 5.32 2.01 -8.26
C ILE A 67 6.61 2.15 -9.06
N ASP A 68 7.74 2.11 -8.38
CA ASP A 68 9.05 2.21 -9.02
C ASP A 68 9.45 0.93 -9.77
N ALA A 69 10.59 1.00 -10.47
CA ALA A 69 11.13 -0.11 -11.26
C ALA A 69 11.50 -1.34 -10.42
N ASP A 70 11.72 -1.16 -9.11
CA ASP A 70 12.05 -2.25 -8.18
C ASP A 70 10.78 -2.87 -7.57
N GLY A 71 9.60 -2.35 -7.87
CA GLY A 71 8.30 -2.85 -7.40
C GLY A 71 7.86 -2.28 -6.06
N TYR A 72 8.43 -1.14 -5.63
CA TYR A 72 8.07 -0.45 -4.39
C TYR A 72 7.20 0.77 -4.63
N GLY A 73 6.30 1.05 -3.70
CA GLY A 73 5.57 2.30 -3.63
C GLY A 73 5.74 2.96 -2.26
N GLU A 74 5.84 4.30 -2.24
CA GLU A 74 5.77 5.08 -1.00
C GLU A 74 4.30 5.42 -0.73
N PHE A 75 3.66 4.62 0.12
CA PHE A 75 2.23 4.71 0.35
C PHE A 75 1.92 5.61 1.55
N PRO A 76 1.16 6.70 1.40
CA PRO A 76 0.75 7.55 2.51
C PRO A 76 -0.51 7.02 3.21
N VAL A 77 -0.71 7.48 4.45
CA VAL A 77 -1.95 7.29 5.23
C VAL A 77 -2.20 8.53 6.08
N ALA A 78 -3.44 9.01 6.06
CA ALA A 78 -3.83 10.17 6.85
C ALA A 78 -3.76 9.89 8.37
N ALA A 79 -3.65 10.96 9.16
CA ALA A 79 -3.66 10.91 10.62
C ALA A 79 -4.90 10.18 11.17
N GLY A 80 -4.70 9.20 12.05
CA GLY A 80 -5.81 8.46 12.68
C GLY A 80 -6.71 7.71 11.69
N SER A 81 -6.17 7.27 10.55
CA SER A 81 -6.92 6.71 9.43
C SER A 81 -6.33 5.39 8.91
N VAL A 82 -7.03 4.81 7.94
CA VAL A 82 -6.63 3.63 7.17
C VAL A 82 -6.73 3.94 5.68
N SER A 83 -5.76 3.50 4.90
CA SER A 83 -5.80 3.57 3.43
C SER A 83 -5.56 2.20 2.83
N VAL A 84 -6.29 1.88 1.77
CA VAL A 84 -6.18 0.62 1.02
C VAL A 84 -5.83 0.96 -0.42
N TRP A 85 -4.57 0.78 -0.75
CA TRP A 85 -4.00 1.09 -2.06
C TRP A 85 -4.11 -0.11 -3.01
N ALA A 86 -4.64 0.12 -4.19
CA ALA A 86 -4.67 -0.86 -5.28
C ALA A 86 -4.44 -0.17 -6.63
N ALA A 87 -3.96 -0.94 -7.62
CA ALA A 87 -3.83 -0.46 -8.99
C ALA A 87 -5.17 0.07 -9.53
N LYS A 88 -5.10 1.21 -10.22
CA LYS A 88 -6.25 1.89 -10.84
C LYS A 88 -6.89 1.05 -11.96
#